data_AF-A0A251QHJ4-F1
#
_entry.id   AF-A0A251QHJ4-F1
#
_cell.length_a   1.000
_cell.length_b   1.000
_cell.length_c   1.000
_cell.angle_alpha   90.00
_cell.angle_beta   90.00
_cell.angle_gamma   90.00
#
_symmetry.space_group_name_H-M   'P 1'
#
loop_
_entity.id
_entity.type
_entity.pdbx_description
1 polymer ?
#
loop_
_entity_poly.entity_id
_entity_poly.type
_entity_poly.pdbx_seq_one_letter_code
_entity_poly.pdbx_strand_id
1 'polypeptide(L)'
;MVYFSQLLNFLQARVRELKKVDHSSHTTTILLVGIPNVGKSALANSLHRIGRISAAEKGKLKHATVSPQPGETKNITGLKIASHPNIYVLDTPGVLPPHILDDEVCTKLALTGTIQDCFAGENELAQCFLSILNRSDEYKKWAQLSNSENERSFADRNIKCSTSSEMGMKRKRQYPTDHTQDFIVHDVRRTLFEVISSFDGNVEDERLIEEEFKAMHAAFQVPLESEHYAQNKIAAKLLNLFRTGRLGHYILDSIPRKL
;
A
#
# COMPACT_ATOMS: atom_id res chain seq x y z
N MET A 1 15.87 -6.32 -1.09
CA MET A 1 16.70 -7.42 -1.67
C MET A 1 17.38 -8.25 -0.59
N VAL A 2 18.05 -7.64 0.40
CA VAL A 2 18.81 -8.37 1.45
C VAL A 2 17.93 -9.36 2.24
N TYR A 3 16.78 -8.93 2.76
CA TYR A 3 15.89 -9.78 3.58
C TYR A 3 15.38 -11.03 2.86
N PHE A 4 14.95 -10.91 1.59
CA PHE A 4 14.46 -12.08 0.84
C PHE A 4 15.58 -13.07 0.50
N SER A 5 16.82 -12.59 0.32
CA SER A 5 17.99 -13.46 0.16
C SER A 5 18.28 -14.24 1.44
N GLN A 6 18.23 -13.56 2.60
CA GLN A 6 18.38 -14.21 3.91
C GLN A 6 17.28 -15.25 4.15
N LEU A 7 16.02 -14.94 3.83
CA LEU A 7 14.91 -15.88 3.92
C LEU A 7 15.12 -17.10 3.02
N LEU A 8 15.53 -16.89 1.76
CA LEU A 8 15.82 -18.01 0.85
C LEU A 8 16.93 -18.92 1.40
N ASN A 9 18.01 -18.34 1.91
CA ASN A 9 19.11 -19.10 2.52
C ASN A 9 18.63 -19.88 3.74
N PHE A 10 17.81 -19.27 4.59
CA PHE A 10 17.19 -19.93 5.73
C PHE A 10 16.33 -21.13 5.29
N LEU A 11 15.46 -20.95 4.30
CA LEU A 11 14.62 -22.03 3.76
C LEU A 11 15.47 -23.16 3.20
N GLN A 12 16.50 -22.85 2.41
CA GLN A 12 17.42 -23.85 1.88
C GLN A 12 18.15 -24.63 2.99
N ALA A 13 18.57 -23.95 4.06
CA ALA A 13 19.21 -24.59 5.22
C ALA A 13 18.25 -25.57 5.91
N ARG A 14 17.01 -25.14 6.17
CA ARG A 14 15.98 -26.00 6.78
C ARG A 14 15.64 -27.22 5.94
N VAL A 15 15.53 -27.04 4.62
CA VAL A 15 15.29 -28.16 3.70
C VAL A 15 16.48 -29.14 3.71
N ARG A 16 17.73 -28.65 3.77
CA ARG A 16 18.92 -29.52 3.87
C ARG A 16 18.93 -30.30 5.19
N GLU A 17 18.55 -29.69 6.31
CA GLU A 17 18.43 -30.38 7.60
C GLU A 17 17.41 -31.52 7.55
N LEU A 18 16.22 -31.26 7.00
CA LEU A 18 15.18 -32.28 6.84
C LEU A 18 15.64 -33.46 5.96
N LYS A 19 16.41 -33.17 4.90
CA LYS A 19 17.00 -34.21 4.03
C LYS A 19 18.14 -35.02 4.67
N LYS A 20 18.74 -34.58 5.77
CA LYS A 20 19.73 -35.41 6.48
C LYS A 20 19.09 -36.61 7.17
N VAL A 21 17.80 -36.52 7.47
CA VAL A 21 17.01 -37.57 8.13
C VAL A 21 16.43 -38.56 7.11
N ASP A 22 16.21 -38.12 5.87
CA ASP A 22 15.65 -38.93 4.79
C ASP A 22 16.47 -38.76 3.49
N HIS A 23 17.16 -39.83 3.06
CA HIS A 23 18.12 -39.84 1.95
C HIS A 23 17.50 -39.81 0.55
N SER A 24 16.18 -39.70 0.46
CA SER A 24 15.47 -39.77 -0.81
C SER A 24 15.50 -38.43 -1.56
N SER A 25 15.67 -38.48 -2.89
CA SER A 25 15.88 -37.30 -3.75
C SER A 25 14.58 -36.53 -4.05
N HIS A 26 13.79 -36.21 -3.03
CA HIS A 26 12.50 -35.56 -3.22
C HIS A 26 12.61 -34.07 -3.49
N THR A 27 11.68 -33.57 -4.30
CA THR A 27 11.44 -32.14 -4.48
C THR A 27 10.68 -31.62 -3.27
N THR A 28 11.17 -30.53 -2.67
CA THR A 28 10.50 -29.91 -1.52
C THR A 28 9.59 -28.79 -2.00
N THR A 29 8.38 -28.74 -1.45
CA THR A 29 7.36 -27.78 -1.82
C THR A 29 6.93 -27.00 -0.58
N ILE A 30 6.96 -25.68 -0.66
CA ILE A 30 6.57 -24.76 0.42
C ILE A 30 5.26 -24.09 0.04
N LEU A 31 4.22 -24.26 0.84
CA LEU A 31 2.91 -23.66 0.61
C LEU A 31 2.80 -22.30 1.30
N LEU A 32 2.46 -21.24 0.57
CA LEU A 32 2.13 -19.95 1.17
C LEU A 32 0.62 -19.90 1.43
N VAL A 33 0.19 -19.66 2.67
CA VAL A 33 -1.23 -19.60 3.07
C VAL A 33 -1.50 -18.29 3.79
N GLY A 34 -2.70 -17.74 3.63
CA GLY A 34 -3.14 -16.53 4.32
C GLY A 34 -4.28 -15.81 3.59
N ILE A 35 -4.87 -14.81 4.24
CA ILE A 35 -5.99 -14.02 3.71
C ILE A 35 -5.60 -13.24 2.43
N PRO A 36 -6.56 -12.72 1.64
CA PRO A 36 -6.26 -11.93 0.44
C PRO A 36 -5.34 -10.72 0.73
N ASN A 37 -4.56 -10.33 -0.28
CA ASN A 37 -3.72 -9.13 -0.29
C ASN A 37 -2.63 -8.98 0.79
N VAL A 38 -2.37 -10.00 1.62
CA VAL A 38 -1.22 -10.03 2.57
C VAL A 38 0.16 -10.14 1.90
N GLY A 39 0.23 -10.15 0.57
CA GLY A 39 1.50 -10.20 -0.16
C GLY A 39 2.06 -11.58 -0.48
N LYS A 40 1.25 -12.65 -0.42
CA LYS A 40 1.66 -14.03 -0.77
C LYS A 40 2.30 -14.13 -2.15
N SER A 41 1.61 -13.66 -3.18
CA SER A 41 2.08 -13.69 -4.57
C SER A 41 3.32 -12.80 -4.77
N ALA A 42 3.38 -11.64 -4.10
CA ALA A 42 4.55 -10.76 -4.12
C ALA A 42 5.79 -11.41 -3.47
N LEU A 43 5.60 -12.11 -2.35
CA LEU A 43 6.65 -12.90 -1.68
C LEU A 43 7.12 -14.05 -2.59
N ALA A 44 6.18 -14.80 -3.17
CA ALA A 44 6.47 -15.91 -4.07
C ALA A 44 7.31 -15.45 -5.27
N ASN A 45 6.91 -14.34 -5.89
CA ASN A 45 7.62 -13.71 -7.00
C ASN A 45 9.02 -13.24 -6.61
N SER A 46 9.17 -12.65 -5.42
CA SER A 46 10.46 -12.18 -4.91
C SER A 46 11.43 -13.34 -4.67
N LEU A 47 10.97 -14.42 -4.04
CA LEU A 47 11.76 -15.64 -3.82
C LEU A 47 12.12 -16.32 -5.15
N HIS A 48 11.17 -16.42 -6.08
CA HIS A 48 11.41 -16.97 -7.41
C HIS A 48 12.49 -16.22 -8.17
N ARG A 49 12.41 -14.87 -8.18
CA ARG A 49 13.39 -14.02 -8.84
C ARG A 49 14.79 -14.20 -8.25
N ILE A 50 14.92 -14.16 -6.92
CA ILE A 50 16.22 -14.29 -6.25
C ILE A 50 16.80 -15.70 -6.44
N GLY A 51 15.96 -16.72 -6.28
CA GLY A 51 16.34 -18.12 -6.49
C GLY A 51 16.91 -18.36 -7.89
N ARG A 52 16.24 -17.83 -8.92
CA ARG A 52 16.73 -17.92 -10.30
C ARG A 52 18.03 -17.19 -10.55
N ILE A 53 18.20 -15.98 -9.99
CA ILE A 53 19.46 -15.24 -10.08
C ILE A 53 20.59 -16.06 -9.46
N SER A 54 20.36 -16.64 -8.28
CA SER A 54 21.36 -17.47 -7.59
C SER A 54 21.75 -18.74 -8.36
N ALA A 55 20.82 -19.28 -9.17
CA ALA A 55 21.02 -20.50 -9.95
C ALA A 55 21.45 -20.24 -11.41
N ALA A 56 21.70 -18.99 -11.80
CA ALA A 56 22.03 -18.59 -13.17
C ALA A 56 21.04 -19.13 -14.25
N GLU A 57 19.78 -19.34 -13.88
CA GLU A 57 18.79 -19.98 -14.76
C GLU A 57 18.30 -19.01 -15.86
N LYS A 58 18.54 -19.36 -17.13
CA LYS A 58 18.11 -18.59 -18.31
C LYS A 58 16.67 -18.98 -18.73
N GLY A 59 15.95 -18.06 -19.40
CA GLY A 59 14.60 -18.28 -19.94
C GLY A 59 13.52 -17.36 -19.35
N LYS A 60 12.28 -17.47 -19.84
CA LYS A 60 11.14 -16.60 -19.45
C LYS A 60 10.86 -16.72 -17.94
N LEU A 61 10.66 -15.59 -17.26
CA LEU A 61 10.28 -15.55 -15.84
C LEU A 61 8.81 -15.92 -15.70
N LYS A 62 8.51 -16.99 -14.96
CA LYS A 62 7.14 -17.24 -14.50
C LYS A 62 6.85 -16.26 -13.37
N HIS A 63 5.65 -15.67 -13.37
CA HIS A 63 5.28 -14.65 -12.41
C HIS A 63 3.83 -14.88 -12.00
N ALA A 64 3.56 -14.92 -10.69
CA ALA A 64 2.21 -14.87 -10.17
C ALA A 64 1.66 -13.45 -10.35
N THR A 65 0.38 -13.32 -10.71
CA THR A 65 -0.26 -12.01 -10.81
C THR A 65 -0.38 -11.39 -9.42
N VAL A 66 -0.06 -10.09 -9.31
CA VAL A 66 -0.22 -9.32 -8.08
C VAL A 66 -1.10 -8.12 -8.41
N SER A 67 -2.17 -7.95 -7.63
CA SER A 67 -3.16 -6.89 -7.79
C SER A 67 -3.53 -6.36 -6.41
N PRO A 68 -3.90 -5.07 -6.28
CA PRO A 68 -4.52 -4.56 -5.07
C PRO A 68 -5.94 -5.10 -4.85
N GLN A 69 -6.54 -5.75 -5.86
CA GLN A 69 -7.88 -6.29 -5.78
C GLN A 69 -7.87 -7.67 -5.10
N PRO A 70 -8.74 -7.90 -4.10
CA PRO A 70 -8.84 -9.21 -3.46
C PRO A 70 -9.36 -10.25 -4.46
N GLY A 71 -8.88 -11.49 -4.32
CA GLY A 71 -9.30 -12.61 -5.18
C GLY A 71 -8.58 -12.72 -6.53
N GLU A 72 -7.49 -11.96 -6.73
CA GLU A 72 -6.67 -12.05 -7.96
C GLU A 72 -6.07 -13.44 -8.17
N THR A 73 -5.49 -14.03 -7.13
CA THR A 73 -4.89 -15.37 -7.19
C THR A 73 -5.99 -16.42 -7.11
N LYS A 74 -6.38 -16.99 -8.26
CA LYS A 74 -7.46 -18.00 -8.35
C LYS A 74 -6.96 -19.43 -8.39
N ASN A 75 -5.75 -19.66 -8.88
CA ASN A 75 -5.16 -20.98 -9.06
C ASN A 75 -3.87 -21.13 -8.26
N ILE A 76 -3.58 -22.36 -7.81
CA ILE A 76 -2.30 -22.67 -7.17
C ILE A 76 -1.19 -22.69 -8.22
N THR A 77 -0.17 -21.86 -8.03
CA THR A 77 0.95 -21.73 -8.98
C THR A 77 2.28 -22.07 -8.31
N GLY A 78 3.01 -23.03 -8.87
CA GLY A 78 4.34 -23.41 -8.39
C GLY A 78 5.46 -22.61 -9.05
N LEU A 79 6.28 -21.95 -8.22
CA LEU A 79 7.46 -21.19 -8.62
C LEU A 79 8.71 -21.82 -8.03
N LYS A 80 9.68 -22.18 -8.87
CA LYS A 80 10.94 -22.77 -8.42
C LYS A 80 11.83 -21.72 -7.76
N ILE A 81 12.35 -22.00 -6.56
CA ILE A 81 13.19 -21.04 -5.81
C ILE A 81 14.61 -21.57 -5.54
N ALA A 82 14.86 -22.86 -5.73
CA ALA A 82 16.20 -23.44 -5.62
C ALA A 82 16.31 -24.73 -6.47
N SER A 83 17.50 -24.99 -7.02
CA SER A 83 17.81 -26.23 -7.75
C SER A 83 18.51 -27.29 -6.88
N HIS A 84 19.34 -26.86 -5.93
CA HIS A 84 20.12 -27.76 -5.07
C HIS A 84 20.07 -27.30 -3.60
N PRO A 85 19.11 -27.80 -2.79
CA PRO A 85 18.09 -28.79 -3.13
C PRO A 85 16.98 -28.24 -4.04
N ASN A 86 16.24 -29.12 -4.72
CA ASN A 86 15.11 -28.72 -5.57
C ASN A 86 13.94 -28.24 -4.71
N ILE A 87 13.65 -26.94 -4.73
CA ILE A 87 12.59 -26.32 -3.91
C ILE A 87 11.63 -25.49 -4.78
N TYR A 88 10.34 -25.69 -4.57
CA TYR A 88 9.26 -24.86 -5.12
C TYR A 88 8.51 -24.15 -4.00
N VAL A 89 8.08 -22.91 -4.27
CA VAL A 89 7.06 -22.22 -3.50
C VAL A 89 5.74 -22.31 -4.27
N LEU A 90 4.65 -22.62 -3.58
CA LEU A 90 3.30 -22.60 -4.12
C LEU A 90 2.62 -21.33 -3.66
N ASP A 91 2.28 -20.47 -4.63
CA ASP A 91 1.36 -19.36 -4.42
C ASP A 91 -0.07 -19.89 -4.45
N THR A 92 -0.89 -19.46 -3.49
CA THR A 92 -2.26 -19.96 -3.31
C THR A 92 -3.29 -18.83 -3.23
N PRO A 93 -4.56 -19.12 -3.54
CA PRO A 93 -5.65 -18.18 -3.30
C PRO A 93 -5.70 -17.69 -1.87
N GLY A 94 -6.06 -16.41 -1.69
CA GLY A 94 -6.37 -15.88 -0.37
C GLY A 94 -7.69 -16.43 0.14
N VAL A 95 -7.71 -16.96 1.36
CA VAL A 95 -8.91 -17.53 1.97
C VAL A 95 -9.26 -16.75 3.23
N LEU A 96 -10.52 -16.32 3.34
CA LEU A 96 -11.10 -15.74 4.54
C LEU A 96 -11.99 -16.76 5.24
N PRO A 97 -12.22 -16.63 6.56
CA PRO A 97 -13.27 -17.36 7.25
C PRO A 97 -14.63 -17.13 6.57
N PRO A 98 -15.53 -18.13 6.58
CA PRO A 98 -16.84 -18.02 5.93
C PRO A 98 -17.74 -16.94 6.57
N HIS A 99 -17.52 -16.65 7.86
CA HIS A 99 -18.23 -15.61 8.59
C HIS A 99 -17.23 -14.76 9.38
N ILE A 100 -17.35 -13.45 9.24
CA ILE A 100 -16.67 -12.45 10.07
C ILE A 100 -17.80 -11.76 10.82
N LEU A 101 -17.89 -11.97 12.14
CA LEU A 101 -19.02 -11.53 12.97
C LEU A 101 -18.79 -10.15 13.60
N ASP A 102 -17.57 -9.64 13.52
CA ASP A 102 -17.15 -8.40 14.15
C ASP A 102 -17.02 -7.31 13.08
N ASP A 103 -17.87 -6.28 13.19
CA ASP A 103 -17.91 -5.14 12.29
C ASP A 103 -16.60 -4.35 12.31
N GLU A 104 -15.92 -4.27 13.46
CA GLU A 104 -14.63 -3.60 13.60
C GLU A 104 -13.56 -4.36 12.80
N VAL A 105 -13.54 -5.70 12.92
CA VAL A 105 -12.64 -6.55 12.13
C VAL A 105 -12.95 -6.45 10.64
N CYS A 106 -14.22 -6.45 10.27
CA CYS A 106 -14.65 -6.30 8.88
C CYS A 106 -14.16 -4.96 8.30
N THR A 107 -14.30 -3.88 9.06
CA THR A 107 -13.88 -2.53 8.68
C THR A 107 -12.36 -2.46 8.50
N LYS A 108 -11.58 -3.06 9.41
CA LYS A 108 -10.12 -3.15 9.28
C LYS A 108 -9.70 -3.95 8.05
N LEU A 109 -10.33 -5.10 7.81
CA LEU A 109 -10.07 -5.91 6.62
C LEU A 109 -10.40 -5.17 5.32
N ALA A 110 -11.47 -4.38 5.31
CA ALA A 110 -11.82 -3.53 4.19
C ALA A 110 -10.79 -2.41 4.03
N LEU A 111 -10.43 -1.69 5.09
CA LEU A 111 -9.39 -0.65 5.07
C LEU A 111 -8.07 -1.16 4.48
N THR A 112 -7.62 -2.36 4.86
CA THR A 112 -6.39 -2.98 4.33
C THR A 112 -6.54 -3.54 2.92
N GLY A 113 -7.74 -3.52 2.34
CA GLY A 113 -8.05 -4.03 1.01
C GLY A 113 -8.12 -5.56 0.95
N THR A 114 -8.29 -6.24 2.08
CA THR A 114 -8.43 -7.70 2.13
C THR A 114 -9.82 -8.16 1.67
N ILE A 115 -10.85 -7.34 1.89
CA ILE A 115 -12.19 -7.50 1.31
C ILE A 115 -12.50 -6.34 0.38
N GLN A 116 -13.50 -6.49 -0.49
CA GLN A 116 -13.85 -5.45 -1.45
C GLN A 116 -14.49 -4.24 -0.76
N ASP A 117 -14.11 -3.06 -1.21
CA ASP A 117 -14.52 -1.77 -0.61
C ASP A 117 -16.05 -1.58 -0.67
N CYS A 118 -16.70 -2.12 -1.69
CA CYS A 118 -18.15 -2.04 -1.88
C CYS A 118 -18.98 -2.69 -0.76
N PHE A 119 -18.40 -3.58 0.05
CA PHE A 119 -19.10 -4.20 1.18
C PHE A 119 -19.23 -3.26 2.39
N ALA A 120 -18.27 -2.36 2.58
CA ALA A 120 -18.27 -1.40 3.69
C ALA A 120 -18.65 0.02 3.26
N GLY A 121 -18.50 0.33 1.96
CA GLY A 121 -18.70 1.66 1.40
C GLY A 121 -17.39 2.46 1.39
N GLU A 122 -17.00 2.98 0.22
CA GLU A 122 -15.72 3.67 0.07
C GLU A 122 -15.64 4.94 0.92
N ASN A 123 -16.75 5.67 1.06
CA ASN A 123 -16.81 6.90 1.84
C ASN A 123 -16.68 6.61 3.33
N GLU A 124 -17.40 5.61 3.82
CA GLU A 124 -17.39 5.15 5.21
C GLU A 124 -15.99 4.66 5.59
N LEU A 125 -15.32 3.92 4.70
CA LEU A 125 -13.94 3.50 4.90
C LEU A 125 -12.97 4.70 4.93
N ALA A 126 -13.15 5.67 4.04
CA ALA A 126 -12.32 6.87 4.01
C ALA A 126 -12.50 7.72 5.29
N GLN A 127 -13.74 7.89 5.78
CA GLN A 127 -14.04 8.53 7.06
C GLN A 127 -13.43 7.76 8.24
N CYS A 128 -13.53 6.43 8.23
CA CYS A 128 -12.89 5.59 9.23
C CYS A 128 -11.37 5.80 9.26
N PHE A 129 -10.72 5.86 8.09
CA PHE A 129 -9.29 6.16 8.01
C PHE A 129 -8.96 7.55 8.56
N LEU A 130 -9.74 8.60 8.24
CA LEU A 130 -9.52 9.94 8.79
C LEU A 130 -9.66 9.96 10.32
N SER A 131 -10.66 9.28 10.88
CA SER A 131 -10.78 9.12 12.33
C SER A 131 -9.53 8.47 12.96
N ILE A 132 -8.95 7.47 12.30
CA ILE A 132 -7.70 6.81 12.74
C ILE A 132 -6.52 7.77 12.62
N LEU A 133 -6.43 8.55 11.54
CA LEU A 133 -5.41 9.57 11.34
C LEU A 133 -5.45 10.63 12.46
N ASN A 134 -6.64 11.15 12.77
CA ASN A 134 -6.86 12.23 13.74
C ASN A 134 -6.51 11.81 15.17
N ARG A 135 -6.71 10.53 15.49
CA ARG A 135 -6.32 9.93 16.78
C ARG A 135 -4.83 9.55 16.86
N SER A 136 -4.12 9.57 15.74
CA SER A 136 -2.71 9.18 15.66
C SER A 136 -1.75 10.37 15.77
N ASP A 137 -0.48 10.10 16.05
CA ASP A 137 0.59 11.10 15.94
C ASP A 137 1.22 11.16 14.53
N GLU A 138 0.72 10.40 13.55
CA GLU A 138 1.31 10.34 12.20
C GLU A 138 1.22 11.68 11.48
N TYR A 139 0.08 12.38 11.58
CA TYR A 139 -0.13 13.67 10.91
C TYR A 139 0.81 14.75 11.46
N LYS A 140 1.21 14.68 12.74
CA LYS A 140 2.11 15.66 13.39
C LYS A 140 3.49 15.69 12.75
N LYS A 141 3.92 14.59 12.11
CA LYS A 141 5.18 14.53 11.34
C LYS A 141 5.16 15.46 10.12
N TRP A 142 3.98 15.91 9.69
CA TRP A 142 3.81 16.80 8.54
C TRP A 142 3.89 18.28 8.90
N ALA A 143 4.10 18.63 10.18
CA ALA A 143 4.26 20.02 10.63
C ALA A 143 5.39 20.79 9.94
N GLN A 144 6.40 20.10 9.41
CA GLN A 144 7.50 20.73 8.67
C GLN A 144 7.12 21.09 7.23
N LEU A 145 6.06 20.49 6.68
CA LEU A 145 5.63 20.71 5.30
C LEU A 145 5.02 22.12 5.14
N SER A 146 4.30 22.61 6.15
CA SER A 146 3.72 23.97 6.16
C SER A 146 4.79 25.06 6.21
N ASN A 147 5.96 24.79 6.81
CA ASN A 147 7.06 25.76 6.91
C ASN A 147 7.87 25.91 5.61
N SER A 148 7.84 24.91 4.73
CA SER A 148 8.68 24.86 3.51
C SER A 148 8.18 25.73 2.34
N GLU A 149 6.98 26.29 2.43
CA GLU A 149 6.41 27.18 1.40
C GLU A 149 6.82 28.64 1.52
N ASN A 150 7.32 29.07 2.69
CA ASN A 150 7.90 30.41 2.81
C ASN A 150 9.13 30.59 1.91
N GLU A 151 9.77 29.51 1.47
CA GLU A 151 10.93 29.56 0.54
C GLU A 151 10.56 29.27 -0.93
N ARG A 152 9.50 28.49 -1.22
CA ARG A 152 9.16 28.12 -2.61
C ARG A 152 8.19 29.06 -3.32
N SER A 153 7.43 29.87 -2.56
CA SER A 153 6.39 30.75 -3.10
C SER A 153 6.91 31.87 -4.02
N PHE A 154 8.21 32.17 -4.02
CA PHE A 154 8.82 33.16 -4.93
C PHE A 154 9.37 32.61 -6.25
N ALA A 155 9.69 31.31 -6.34
CA ALA A 155 10.41 30.77 -7.50
C ALA A 155 9.48 30.23 -8.62
N ASP A 156 8.32 29.66 -8.28
CA ASP A 156 7.52 28.91 -9.27
C ASP A 156 6.40 29.70 -9.97
N ARG A 157 6.04 30.91 -9.48
CA ARG A 157 5.03 31.74 -10.17
C ARG A 157 5.55 32.41 -11.46
N ASN A 158 6.86 32.53 -11.62
CA ASN A 158 7.46 33.19 -12.80
C ASN A 158 7.69 32.26 -14.00
N ILE A 159 7.46 30.94 -13.88
CA ILE A 159 7.61 29.99 -15.01
C ILE A 159 6.24 29.73 -15.66
N LYS A 160 5.48 30.80 -15.91
CA LYS A 160 4.27 30.77 -16.74
C LYS A 160 4.16 31.99 -17.64
N CYS A 161 5.28 32.53 -18.11
CA CYS A 161 5.30 33.32 -19.35
C CYS A 161 6.74 33.48 -19.80
N SER A 162 6.95 33.49 -21.12
CA SER A 162 8.20 33.78 -21.82
C SER A 162 9.06 32.57 -22.25
N THR A 163 8.84 32.23 -23.52
CA THR A 163 9.86 31.94 -24.56
C THR A 163 10.63 30.60 -24.54
N SER A 164 10.40 29.89 -25.64
CA SER A 164 11.23 28.87 -26.29
C SER A 164 12.74 29.01 -26.09
N SER A 165 13.37 28.00 -25.47
CA SER A 165 14.66 27.46 -25.92
C SER A 165 14.92 26.10 -25.26
N GLU A 166 15.37 25.16 -26.08
CA GLU A 166 15.64 23.78 -25.73
C GLU A 166 16.93 23.66 -24.89
N MET A 167 16.86 22.94 -23.76
CA MET A 167 17.97 22.10 -23.32
C MET A 167 17.46 20.99 -22.39
N GLY A 168 17.72 19.75 -22.80
CA GLY A 168 17.11 18.55 -22.26
C GLY A 168 17.55 18.19 -20.84
N MET A 169 16.66 18.37 -19.87
CA MET A 169 16.55 17.47 -18.74
C MET A 169 15.24 16.71 -18.86
N LYS A 170 15.28 15.37 -18.81
CA LYS A 170 14.11 14.49 -18.83
C LYS A 170 13.22 14.83 -17.62
N ARG A 171 12.32 15.80 -17.77
CA ARG A 171 11.24 16.06 -16.81
C ARG A 171 10.45 14.76 -16.69
N LYS A 172 10.38 14.19 -15.48
CA LYS A 172 9.52 13.05 -15.18
C LYS A 172 8.13 13.39 -15.73
N ARG A 173 7.54 12.49 -16.52
CA ARG A 173 6.19 12.68 -17.06
C ARG A 173 5.24 12.88 -15.88
N GLN A 174 4.85 14.12 -15.63
CA GLN A 174 3.88 14.49 -14.61
C GLN A 174 2.50 14.32 -15.26
N TYR A 175 1.71 13.40 -14.72
CA TYR A 175 0.33 13.15 -15.12
C TYR A 175 -0.59 13.82 -14.09
N PRO A 176 -1.22 14.97 -14.40
CA PRO A 176 -2.03 15.71 -13.42
C PRO A 176 -3.16 14.91 -12.78
N THR A 177 -3.58 13.80 -13.41
CA THR A 177 -4.66 12.93 -12.93
C THR A 177 -4.21 11.87 -11.90
N ASP A 178 -2.92 11.61 -11.80
CA ASP A 178 -2.35 10.56 -10.94
C ASP A 178 -2.05 11.12 -9.54
N HIS A 179 -2.94 10.82 -8.60
CA HIS A 179 -2.88 11.28 -7.20
C HIS A 179 -1.70 10.71 -6.41
N THR A 180 -0.95 9.75 -6.94
CA THR A 180 0.19 9.14 -6.24
C THR A 180 1.47 9.98 -6.31
N GLN A 181 1.49 11.00 -7.18
CA GLN A 181 2.64 11.89 -7.38
C GLN A 181 3.03 12.65 -6.11
N ASP A 182 4.34 12.81 -5.91
CA ASP A 182 4.90 13.36 -4.67
C ASP A 182 4.36 14.74 -4.30
N PHE A 183 4.11 15.63 -5.28
CA PHE A 183 3.55 16.95 -4.98
C PHE A 183 2.08 16.87 -4.55
N ILE A 184 1.26 16.00 -5.15
CA ILE A 184 -0.14 15.80 -4.73
C ILE A 184 -0.18 15.20 -3.33
N VAL A 185 0.65 14.19 -3.07
CA VAL A 185 0.74 13.58 -1.73
C VAL A 185 1.24 14.59 -0.68
N HIS A 186 2.17 15.47 -1.06
CA HIS A 186 2.61 16.57 -0.20
C HIS A 186 1.47 17.54 0.11
N ASP A 187 0.72 17.98 -0.91
CA ASP A 187 -0.43 18.87 -0.75
C ASP A 187 -1.50 18.24 0.15
N VAL A 188 -1.83 16.96 -0.07
CA VAL A 188 -2.77 16.20 0.77
C VAL A 188 -2.32 16.17 2.23
N ARG A 189 -1.05 15.81 2.49
CA ARG A 189 -0.50 15.76 3.86
C ARG A 189 -0.52 17.13 4.54
N ARG A 190 -0.12 18.18 3.82
CA ARG A 190 -0.16 19.56 4.33
C ARG A 190 -1.60 19.96 4.67
N THR A 191 -2.53 19.78 3.74
CA THR A 191 -3.93 20.15 3.92
C THR A 191 -4.56 19.43 5.12
N LEU A 192 -4.37 18.12 5.25
CA LEU A 192 -4.85 17.37 6.42
C LEU A 192 -4.23 17.90 7.71
N PHE A 193 -2.91 18.14 7.74
CA PHE A 193 -2.25 18.70 8.92
C PHE A 193 -2.80 20.08 9.31
N GLU A 194 -3.00 20.98 8.35
CA GLU A 194 -3.53 22.32 8.57
C GLU A 194 -4.97 22.28 9.10
N VAL A 195 -5.85 21.49 8.48
CA VAL A 195 -7.24 21.32 8.93
C VAL A 195 -7.27 20.80 10.37
N ILE A 196 -6.60 19.67 10.65
CA ILE A 196 -6.57 19.06 11.99
C ILE A 196 -5.97 20.03 13.03
N SER A 197 -4.93 20.78 12.68
CA SER A 197 -4.25 21.69 13.62
C SER A 197 -5.03 22.99 13.88
N SER A 198 -5.87 23.41 12.94
CA SER A 198 -6.68 24.63 13.05
C SER A 198 -8.08 24.38 13.62
N PHE A 199 -8.48 23.13 13.75
CA PHE A 199 -9.80 22.75 14.26
C PHE A 199 -9.92 23.04 15.76
N ASP A 200 -10.89 23.90 16.11
CA ASP A 200 -11.14 24.35 17.49
C ASP A 200 -11.99 23.34 18.31
N GLY A 201 -12.36 22.20 17.70
CA GLY A 201 -13.19 21.17 18.30
C GLY A 201 -12.44 19.92 18.77
N ASN A 202 -13.19 18.92 19.23
CA ASN A 202 -12.64 17.60 19.55
C ASN A 202 -12.28 16.85 18.26
N VAL A 203 -11.14 16.16 18.23
CA VAL A 203 -10.69 15.34 17.10
C VAL A 203 -11.63 14.17 16.75
N GLU A 204 -12.56 13.84 17.65
CA GLU A 204 -13.60 12.82 17.43
C GLU A 204 -14.89 13.38 16.83
N ASP A 205 -14.95 14.68 16.56
CA ASP A 205 -16.13 15.34 16.00
C ASP A 205 -16.28 15.03 14.51
N GLU A 206 -17.46 14.57 14.09
CA GLU A 206 -17.79 14.32 12.69
C GLU A 206 -17.61 15.57 11.81
N ARG A 207 -17.72 16.77 12.39
CA ARG A 207 -17.47 18.04 11.71
C ARG A 207 -16.03 18.15 11.18
N LEU A 208 -15.05 17.61 11.89
CA LEU A 208 -13.66 17.61 11.44
C LEU A 208 -13.51 16.80 10.15
N ILE A 209 -14.12 15.62 10.11
CA ILE A 209 -14.09 14.74 8.92
C ILE A 209 -14.73 15.45 7.73
N GLU A 210 -15.84 16.16 7.93
CA GLU A 210 -16.48 16.94 6.87
C GLU A 210 -15.59 18.08 6.34
N GLU A 211 -14.91 18.80 7.23
CA GLU A 211 -13.94 19.84 6.86
C GLU A 211 -12.72 19.26 6.11
N GLU A 212 -12.21 18.11 6.55
CA GLU A 212 -11.14 17.40 5.86
C GLU A 212 -11.55 17.03 4.44
N PHE A 213 -12.70 16.38 4.24
CA PHE A 213 -13.20 16.03 2.90
C PHE A 213 -13.37 17.26 2.00
N LYS A 214 -13.90 18.37 2.53
CA LYS A 214 -14.03 19.63 1.79
C LYS A 214 -12.67 20.16 1.36
N ALA A 215 -11.68 20.17 2.25
CA ALA A 215 -10.33 20.65 1.94
C ALA A 215 -9.60 19.73 0.95
N MET A 216 -9.86 18.42 0.99
CA MET A 216 -9.27 17.44 0.08
C MET A 216 -9.67 17.63 -1.38
N HIS A 217 -10.81 18.26 -1.67
CA HIS A 217 -11.26 18.54 -3.03
C HIS A 217 -10.21 19.34 -3.82
N ALA A 218 -9.67 20.39 -3.19
CA ALA A 218 -8.60 21.22 -3.76
C ALA A 218 -7.27 20.45 -3.83
N ALA A 219 -6.90 19.72 -2.77
CA ALA A 219 -5.62 19.01 -2.70
C ALA A 219 -5.49 17.91 -3.77
N PHE A 220 -6.58 17.19 -4.07
CA PHE A 220 -6.60 16.17 -5.11
C PHE A 220 -6.88 16.70 -6.52
N GLN A 221 -7.11 18.00 -6.67
CA GLN A 221 -7.44 18.65 -7.94
C GLN A 221 -8.66 17.99 -8.61
N VAL A 222 -9.66 17.60 -7.81
CA VAL A 222 -10.88 16.96 -8.33
C VAL A 222 -11.73 18.04 -9.01
N PRO A 223 -12.24 17.82 -10.24
CA PRO A 223 -13.13 18.79 -10.87
C PRO A 223 -14.41 19.00 -10.05
N LEU A 224 -15.01 20.18 -10.19
CA LEU A 224 -16.33 20.50 -9.64
C LEU A 224 -17.41 19.73 -10.41
N GLU A 225 -17.59 18.47 -10.06
CA GLU A 225 -18.69 17.61 -10.53
C GLU A 225 -19.76 17.52 -9.44
N SER A 226 -20.79 16.68 -9.60
CA SER A 226 -21.78 16.44 -8.53
C SER A 226 -21.06 16.06 -7.23
N GLU A 227 -21.49 16.63 -6.11
CA GLU A 227 -20.86 16.48 -4.78
C GLU A 227 -20.58 15.02 -4.42
N HIS A 228 -21.58 14.14 -4.59
CA HIS A 228 -21.46 12.71 -4.31
C HIS A 228 -20.37 12.01 -5.16
N TYR A 229 -20.24 12.39 -6.43
CA TYR A 229 -19.22 11.81 -7.31
C TYR A 229 -17.80 12.30 -6.97
N ALA A 230 -17.68 13.57 -6.57
CA ALA A 230 -16.42 14.13 -6.09
C ALA A 230 -15.98 13.46 -4.78
N GLN A 231 -16.89 13.24 -3.83
CA GLN A 231 -16.62 12.54 -2.57
C GLN A 231 -16.10 11.11 -2.81
N ASN A 232 -16.77 10.32 -3.66
CA ASN A 232 -16.32 8.97 -3.99
C ASN A 232 -14.90 8.96 -4.60
N LYS A 233 -14.61 9.91 -5.50
CA LYS A 233 -13.25 10.05 -6.07
C LYS A 233 -12.21 10.38 -5.00
N ILE A 234 -12.53 11.27 -4.06
CA ILE A 234 -11.65 11.64 -2.94
C ILE A 234 -11.42 10.42 -2.06
N ALA A 235 -12.48 9.71 -1.68
CA ALA A 235 -12.42 8.50 -0.85
C ALA A 235 -11.52 7.43 -1.48
N ALA A 236 -11.74 7.10 -2.77
CA ALA A 236 -10.91 6.12 -3.48
C ALA A 236 -9.43 6.53 -3.55
N LYS A 237 -9.14 7.83 -3.80
CA LYS A 237 -7.76 8.35 -3.81
C LYS A 237 -7.12 8.29 -2.42
N LEU A 238 -7.86 8.66 -1.37
CA LEU A 238 -7.41 8.62 0.01
C LEU A 238 -7.07 7.19 0.45
N LEU A 239 -7.99 6.24 0.23
CA LEU A 239 -7.79 4.82 0.52
C LEU A 239 -6.57 4.25 -0.22
N ASN A 240 -6.38 4.65 -1.47
CA ASN A 240 -5.19 4.25 -2.22
C ASN A 240 -3.89 4.79 -1.61
N LEU A 241 -3.85 6.07 -1.22
CA LEU A 241 -2.67 6.64 -0.56
C LEU A 241 -2.41 6.03 0.82
N PHE A 242 -3.47 5.73 1.57
CA PHE A 242 -3.37 4.99 2.83
C PHE A 242 -2.76 3.59 2.63
N ARG A 243 -3.35 2.77 1.75
CA ARG A 243 -2.91 1.39 1.50
C ARG A 243 -1.49 1.28 0.92
N THR A 244 -1.04 2.31 0.22
CA THR A 244 0.33 2.39 -0.31
C THR A 244 1.34 2.94 0.69
N GLY A 245 0.92 3.26 1.92
CA GLY A 245 1.76 3.83 2.97
C GLY A 245 2.17 5.28 2.70
N ARG A 246 1.52 5.94 1.73
CA ARG A 246 1.81 7.32 1.33
C ARG A 246 1.21 8.33 2.31
N LEU A 247 0.35 7.92 3.22
CA LEU A 247 -0.14 8.76 4.34
C LEU A 247 0.44 8.34 5.69
N GLY A 248 1.55 7.59 5.71
CA GLY A 248 2.15 7.09 6.95
C GLY A 248 1.92 5.59 7.13
N HIS A 249 2.37 5.06 8.27
CA HIS A 249 2.29 3.64 8.60
C HIS A 249 1.43 3.46 9.84
N TYR A 250 0.37 2.66 9.71
CA TYR A 250 -0.62 2.47 10.75
C TYR A 250 -0.70 1.00 11.14
N ILE A 251 -0.89 0.75 12.44
CA ILE A 251 -1.22 -0.57 12.98
C ILE A 251 -2.66 -0.46 13.49
N LEU A 252 -3.59 -1.15 12.83
CA LEU A 252 -5.02 -1.04 13.13
C LEU A 252 -5.45 -1.91 14.31
N ASP A 253 -4.60 -2.87 14.70
CA ASP A 253 -4.84 -3.74 15.84
C ASP A 253 -4.21 -3.18 17.10
N SER A 254 -4.96 -3.22 18.20
CA SER A 254 -4.40 -2.91 19.51
C SER A 254 -3.36 -3.98 19.85
N ILE A 255 -2.10 -3.57 19.98
CA ILE A 255 -1.07 -4.47 20.50
C ILE A 255 -1.41 -4.68 21.97
N PRO A 256 -1.69 -5.92 22.43
CA PRO A 256 -1.91 -6.17 23.84
C PRO A 256 -0.66 -5.70 24.58
N ARG A 257 -0.82 -4.70 25.46
CA ARG A 257 0.23 -4.35 26.42
C ARG A 257 0.49 -5.63 27.20
N LYS A 258 1.70 -6.17 27.10
CA LYS A 258 2.11 -7.38 27.82
C LYS A 258 1.61 -7.28 29.27
N LEU A 259 0.77 -8.23 29.67
CA LEU A 259 0.46 -8.51 31.08
C LEU A 259 1.72 -9.02 31.79
#